data_AF-A0AAV6U596-F1
#
_entry.id   AF-A0AAV6U596-F1
#
_cell.length_a   1.000
_cell.length_b   1.000
_cell.length_c   1.000
_cell.angle_alpha   90.00
_cell.angle_beta   90.00
_cell.angle_gamma   90.00
#
_symmetry.space_group_name_H-M   'P 1'
#
loop_
_entity.id
_entity.type
_entity.pdbx_description
1 polymer ?
#
loop_
_entity_poly.entity_id
_entity_poly.type
_entity_poly.pdbx_seq_one_letter_code
_entity_poly.pdbx_strand_id
1 'polypeptide(L)'
;MTPVPQLVESNEPEKENEKQHFRKELSIRNEDINKNSDFSLVPEEKEDVETNIPEYKREIVYFNILLFILLHGTCFYGLYLGWTSASWKTNIFAILYGYVGGIGITAGAHRLWSHRAYKAKWPLRVFLCILASISSQGDLYRWCRDHRVHHKFAGTDADPHNIKRGFFFAHMGWVLCKKHPLVKAKGDVMDLEDLKQDPIVMFHKNYYIPQSLFFGFFIPVMIPWYMWGESLWNAFFIADMTRYCISLNIAWLVNSAAHMYGDHPYDTRVEATENSFVSFFAQGEGWHNYHHVYPWDYSTSELGYKLNTAKRFIDLMAKLGLAYDLKTVKQELVDKRKIASGDGTRQEQLLKKTE
;
A
#
# COMPACT_ATOMS: atom_id res chain seq x y z
N MET A 1 -7.37 -50.64 20.01
CA MET A 1 -6.01 -50.10 20.24
C MET A 1 -5.34 -50.00 18.88
N THR A 2 -5.38 -48.82 18.28
CA THR A 2 -4.75 -48.49 16.99
C THR A 2 -3.49 -47.66 17.26
N PRO A 3 -2.37 -47.88 16.55
CA PRO A 3 -1.12 -47.19 16.84
C PRO A 3 -1.10 -45.78 16.23
N VAL A 4 -0.42 -44.86 16.92
CA VAL A 4 -0.18 -43.47 16.52
C VAL A 4 0.83 -43.44 15.35
N PRO A 5 0.62 -42.65 14.27
CA PRO A 5 1.63 -42.47 13.24
C PRO A 5 2.76 -41.55 13.72
N GLN A 6 4.01 -41.96 13.48
CA GLN A 6 5.20 -41.12 13.69
C GLN A 6 5.20 -39.93 12.72
N LEU A 7 5.53 -38.75 13.25
CA LEU A 7 5.81 -37.54 12.46
C LEU A 7 7.05 -37.77 11.60
N VAL A 8 6.90 -37.66 10.29
CA VAL A 8 8.00 -37.61 9.33
C VAL A 8 8.64 -36.23 9.44
N GLU A 9 9.91 -36.17 9.86
CA GLU A 9 10.74 -34.97 9.79
C GLU A 9 10.86 -34.51 8.34
N SER A 10 10.50 -33.25 8.07
CA SER A 10 10.63 -32.65 6.74
C SER A 10 12.10 -32.49 6.36
N ASN A 11 12.50 -33.07 5.24
CA ASN A 11 13.84 -33.05 4.66
C ASN A 11 14.47 -31.64 4.60
N GLU A 12 15.49 -31.40 5.42
CA GLU A 12 16.41 -30.24 5.34
C GLU A 12 17.16 -30.07 3.98
N PRO A 13 17.56 -31.12 3.23
CA PRO A 13 18.37 -30.92 2.02
C PRO A 13 17.64 -30.21 0.86
N GLU A 14 16.30 -30.19 0.86
CA GLU A 14 15.51 -29.53 -0.18
C GLU A 14 15.54 -27.99 -0.04
N LYS A 15 15.60 -27.49 1.21
CA LYS A 15 15.75 -26.05 1.52
C LYS A 15 17.16 -25.53 1.27
N GLU A 16 18.17 -26.39 1.41
CA GLU A 16 19.58 -26.06 1.09
C GLU A 16 19.74 -25.83 -0.42
N ASN A 17 19.13 -26.69 -1.24
CA ASN A 17 19.13 -26.59 -2.70
C ASN A 17 18.39 -25.35 -3.22
N GLU A 18 17.24 -24.99 -2.63
CA GLU A 18 16.54 -23.72 -2.95
C GLU A 18 17.40 -22.49 -2.62
N LYS A 19 18.09 -22.49 -1.47
CA LYS A 19 19.02 -21.41 -1.09
C LYS A 19 20.20 -21.30 -2.06
N GLN A 20 20.74 -22.43 -2.52
CA GLN A 20 21.85 -22.45 -3.46
C GLN A 20 21.43 -21.99 -4.87
N HIS A 21 20.24 -22.38 -5.32
CA HIS A 21 19.66 -21.90 -6.57
C HIS A 21 19.41 -20.39 -6.52
N PHE A 22 18.85 -19.88 -5.42
CA PHE A 22 18.58 -18.47 -5.22
C PHE A 22 19.86 -17.61 -5.16
N ARG A 23 20.94 -18.13 -4.54
CA ARG A 23 22.27 -17.50 -4.52
C ARG A 23 22.87 -17.38 -5.93
N LYS A 24 22.68 -18.39 -6.77
CA LYS A 24 23.17 -18.41 -8.15
C LYS A 24 22.42 -17.42 -9.04
N GLU A 25 21.10 -17.30 -8.88
CA GLU A 25 20.32 -16.27 -9.61
C GLU A 25 20.67 -14.84 -9.18
N LEU A 26 20.93 -14.61 -7.89
CA LEU A 26 21.38 -13.31 -7.38
C LEU A 26 22.76 -12.90 -7.92
N SER A 27 23.69 -13.84 -8.09
CA SER A 27 25.01 -13.52 -8.64
C SER A 27 24.94 -13.19 -10.12
N ILE A 28 24.16 -13.94 -10.90
CA ILE A 28 23.95 -13.70 -12.34
C ILE A 28 23.30 -12.33 -12.56
N ARG A 29 22.31 -11.97 -11.73
CA ARG A 29 21.61 -10.68 -11.84
C ARG A 29 22.52 -9.48 -11.50
N ASN A 30 23.51 -9.66 -10.63
CA ASN A 30 24.48 -8.62 -10.31
C ASN A 30 25.56 -8.45 -11.40
N GLU A 31 25.95 -9.53 -12.08
CA GLU A 31 26.86 -9.45 -13.24
C GLU A 31 26.23 -8.71 -14.43
N ASP A 32 24.93 -8.87 -14.66
CA ASP A 32 24.22 -8.17 -15.74
C ASP A 32 24.03 -6.67 -15.46
N ILE A 33 23.99 -6.26 -14.18
CA ILE A 33 23.92 -4.84 -13.79
C ILE A 33 25.28 -4.15 -14.00
N ASN A 34 26.38 -4.84 -13.71
CA ASN A 34 27.73 -4.27 -13.85
C ASN A 34 28.22 -4.13 -15.30
N LYS A 35 27.58 -4.77 -16.28
CA LYS A 35 27.94 -4.62 -17.70
C LYS A 35 27.45 -3.33 -18.37
N ASN A 36 26.60 -2.53 -17.73
CA ASN A 36 25.98 -1.35 -18.34
C ASN A 36 26.24 0.00 -17.64
N SER A 37 27.20 0.09 -16.73
CA SER A 37 27.61 1.36 -16.14
C SER A 37 29.11 1.56 -16.26
N ASP A 38 29.49 2.42 -17.21
CA ASP A 38 30.82 2.98 -17.37
C ASP A 38 31.12 3.90 -16.18
N PHE A 39 31.67 3.34 -15.11
CA PHE A 39 32.26 4.10 -14.01
C PHE A 39 33.41 3.29 -13.41
N SER A 40 34.59 3.46 -14.00
CA SER A 40 35.84 2.98 -13.45
C SER A 40 36.39 3.99 -12.43
N LEU A 41 37.09 3.46 -11.42
CA LEU A 41 37.95 4.13 -10.42
C LEU A 41 37.33 4.42 -9.04
N VAL A 42 37.12 3.34 -8.26
CA VAL A 42 37.37 3.35 -6.80
C VAL A 42 38.13 2.05 -6.48
N PRO A 43 39.23 2.07 -5.69
CA PRO A 43 39.98 0.86 -5.36
C PRO A 43 39.11 -0.14 -4.59
N GLU A 44 39.09 -1.40 -5.05
CA GLU A 44 38.51 -2.54 -4.33
C GLU A 44 39.32 -2.81 -3.05
N GLU A 45 38.91 -2.23 -1.92
CA GLU A 45 39.10 -2.91 -0.64
C GLU A 45 38.06 -4.03 -0.56
N LYS A 46 38.49 -5.24 -0.93
CA LYS A 46 37.80 -6.48 -0.57
C LYS A 46 38.00 -6.72 0.91
N GLU A 47 37.23 -6.05 1.74
CA GLU A 47 36.83 -6.69 3.00
C GLU A 47 35.79 -7.74 2.64
N ASP A 48 36.17 -9.00 2.84
CA ASP A 48 35.25 -10.15 2.88
C ASP A 48 34.26 -9.93 4.03
N VAL A 49 33.23 -9.10 3.80
CA VAL A 49 32.02 -9.07 4.62
C VAL A 49 31.17 -10.26 4.19
N GLU A 50 31.70 -11.45 4.37
CA GLU A 50 30.96 -12.70 4.28
C GLU A 50 29.98 -12.73 5.46
N THR A 51 28.79 -12.20 5.22
CA THR A 51 27.51 -12.67 5.75
C THR A 51 27.48 -13.10 7.21
N ASN A 52 27.63 -12.15 8.12
CA ASN A 52 27.10 -12.28 9.48
C ASN A 52 25.78 -11.49 9.59
N ILE A 53 24.82 -11.76 8.68
CA ILE A 53 23.45 -11.28 8.86
C ILE A 53 22.85 -12.24 9.90
N PRO A 54 22.66 -11.82 11.16
CA PRO A 54 22.06 -12.70 12.16
C PRO A 54 20.73 -13.21 11.62
N GLU A 55 20.46 -14.50 11.85
CA GLU A 55 19.20 -15.12 11.47
C GLU A 55 18.05 -14.26 12.03
N TYR A 56 17.28 -13.64 11.15
CA TYR A 56 16.22 -12.74 11.58
C TYR A 56 15.11 -13.55 12.24
N LYS A 57 15.04 -13.47 13.57
CA LYS A 57 13.90 -13.98 14.33
C LYS A 57 12.82 -12.90 14.39
N ARG A 58 11.64 -13.21 13.85
CA ARG A 58 10.49 -12.30 13.88
C ARG A 58 10.07 -12.03 15.32
N GLU A 59 10.16 -10.77 15.74
CA GLU A 59 9.68 -10.32 17.05
C GLU A 59 8.23 -9.88 16.98
N ILE A 60 7.36 -10.54 17.74
CA ILE A 60 5.93 -10.26 17.80
C ILE A 60 5.67 -9.09 18.77
N VAL A 61 4.80 -8.18 18.38
CA VAL A 61 4.32 -7.06 19.21
C VAL A 61 2.93 -7.42 19.74
N TYR A 62 2.90 -8.13 20.87
CA TYR A 62 1.65 -8.65 21.47
C TYR A 62 0.61 -7.56 21.78
N PHE A 63 1.06 -6.35 22.11
CA PHE A 63 0.16 -5.23 22.32
C PHE A 63 -0.63 -4.88 21.04
N ASN A 64 0.02 -4.91 19.87
CA ASN A 64 -0.66 -4.68 18.60
C ASN A 64 -1.66 -5.81 18.31
N ILE A 65 -1.31 -7.06 18.63
CA ILE A 65 -2.23 -8.20 18.50
C ILE A 65 -3.51 -7.95 19.30
N LEU A 66 -3.38 -7.57 20.58
CA LEU A 66 -4.54 -7.26 21.42
C LEU A 66 -5.39 -6.12 20.82
N LEU A 67 -4.76 -5.02 20.40
CA LEU A 67 -5.47 -3.89 19.78
C LEU A 67 -6.22 -4.30 18.51
N PHE A 68 -5.63 -5.11 17.64
CA PHE A 68 -6.29 -5.55 16.42
C PHE A 68 -7.38 -6.60 16.68
N ILE A 69 -7.24 -7.48 17.68
CA ILE A 69 -8.33 -8.36 18.11
C ILE A 69 -9.53 -7.52 18.59
N LEU A 70 -9.28 -6.51 19.42
CA LEU A 70 -10.33 -5.60 19.90
C LEU A 70 -10.94 -4.80 18.74
N LEU A 71 -10.14 -4.27 17.82
CA LEU A 71 -10.64 -3.53 16.66
C LEU A 71 -11.55 -4.39 15.77
N HIS A 72 -11.16 -5.62 15.47
CA HIS A 72 -12.00 -6.51 14.64
C HIS A 72 -13.24 -6.98 15.40
N GLY A 73 -13.13 -7.27 16.71
CA GLY A 73 -14.29 -7.62 17.54
C GLY A 73 -15.31 -6.49 17.62
N THR A 74 -14.85 -5.25 17.83
CA THR A 74 -15.70 -4.06 17.82
C THR A 74 -16.26 -3.73 16.44
N CYS A 75 -15.54 -4.04 15.36
CA CYS A 75 -16.06 -3.96 14.00
C CYS A 75 -17.26 -4.89 13.77
N PHE A 76 -17.17 -6.16 14.18
CA PHE A 76 -18.30 -7.10 14.08
C PHE A 76 -19.49 -6.65 14.93
N TYR A 77 -19.23 -6.15 16.14
CA TYR A 77 -20.28 -5.61 16.99
C TYR A 77 -20.94 -4.37 16.37
N GLY A 78 -20.18 -3.45 15.78
CA GLY A 78 -20.72 -2.29 15.07
C GLY A 78 -21.54 -2.68 13.84
N LEU A 79 -21.14 -3.71 13.09
CA LEU A 79 -21.96 -4.26 11.99
C LEU A 79 -23.31 -4.79 12.50
N TYR A 80 -23.32 -5.49 13.64
CA TYR A 80 -24.56 -5.92 14.29
C TYR A 80 -25.44 -4.73 14.74
N LEU A 81 -24.85 -3.69 15.34
CA LEU A 81 -25.59 -2.48 15.72
C LEU A 81 -26.15 -1.74 14.50
N GLY A 82 -25.38 -1.68 13.41
CA GLY A 82 -25.77 -1.09 12.13
C GLY A 82 -27.04 -1.71 11.55
N TRP A 83 -27.26 -3.00 11.80
CA TRP A 83 -28.45 -3.73 11.35
C TRP A 83 -29.64 -3.62 12.33
N THR A 84 -29.38 -3.48 13.62
CA THR A 84 -30.40 -3.68 14.67
C THR A 84 -30.93 -2.41 15.31
N SER A 85 -30.07 -1.41 15.52
CA SER A 85 -30.38 -0.26 16.37
C SER A 85 -29.93 1.09 15.83
N ALA A 86 -29.02 1.11 14.86
CA ALA A 86 -28.50 2.35 14.32
C ALA A 86 -29.42 2.96 13.25
N SER A 87 -29.36 4.29 13.14
CA SER A 87 -29.93 5.00 12.01
C SER A 87 -29.22 4.61 10.71
N TRP A 88 -29.99 4.40 9.64
CA TRP A 88 -29.43 4.21 8.30
C TRP A 88 -28.54 5.38 7.87
N LYS A 89 -28.79 6.59 8.38
CA LYS A 89 -27.95 7.78 8.14
C LYS A 89 -26.53 7.58 8.70
N THR A 90 -26.41 6.96 9.87
CA THR A 90 -25.11 6.63 10.50
C THR A 90 -24.33 5.63 9.67
N ASN A 91 -25.00 4.59 9.15
CA ASN A 91 -24.38 3.60 8.27
C ASN A 91 -23.85 4.24 6.98
N ILE A 92 -24.67 5.06 6.30
CA ILE A 92 -24.26 5.76 5.08
C ILE A 92 -23.13 6.76 5.38
N PHE A 93 -23.23 7.51 6.48
CA PHE A 93 -22.20 8.45 6.89
C PHE A 93 -20.86 7.73 7.14
N ALA A 94 -20.86 6.61 7.85
CA ALA A 94 -19.66 5.81 8.09
C ALA A 94 -18.98 5.41 6.77
N ILE A 95 -19.75 4.89 5.81
CA ILE A 95 -19.24 4.51 4.49
C ILE A 95 -18.64 5.71 3.76
N LEU A 96 -19.37 6.83 3.69
CA LEU A 96 -18.91 8.04 2.99
C LEU A 96 -17.68 8.65 3.66
N TYR A 97 -17.63 8.69 4.99
CA TYR A 97 -16.52 9.24 5.75
C TYR A 97 -15.25 8.40 5.57
N GLY A 98 -15.37 7.07 5.58
CA GLY A 98 -14.27 6.16 5.23
C GLY A 98 -13.79 6.35 3.79
N TYR A 99 -14.73 6.47 2.84
CA TYR A 99 -14.42 6.70 1.43
C TYR A 99 -13.70 8.04 1.21
N VAL A 100 -14.13 9.10 1.88
CA VAL A 100 -13.48 10.41 1.84
C VAL A 100 -12.08 10.34 2.45
N GLY A 101 -11.89 9.65 3.58
CA GLY A 101 -10.55 9.40 4.13
C GLY A 101 -9.64 8.69 3.13
N GLY A 102 -10.16 7.67 2.43
CA GLY A 102 -9.41 6.94 1.40
C GLY A 102 -8.77 7.83 0.34
N ILE A 103 -9.40 8.95 -0.04
CA ILE A 103 -8.82 9.92 -1.00
C ILE A 103 -7.54 10.57 -0.45
N GLY A 104 -7.45 10.78 0.87
CA GLY A 104 -6.23 11.27 1.52
C GLY A 104 -5.05 10.31 1.38
N ILE A 105 -5.32 8.99 1.33
CA ILE A 105 -4.30 7.98 1.08
C ILE A 105 -3.99 7.88 -0.41
N THR A 106 -5.00 7.67 -1.25
CA THR A 106 -4.84 7.39 -2.69
C THR A 106 -4.35 8.62 -3.47
N ALA A 107 -5.11 9.72 -3.45
CA ALA A 107 -4.72 10.94 -4.15
C ALA A 107 -3.62 11.71 -3.40
N GLY A 108 -3.55 11.59 -2.07
CA GLY A 108 -2.55 12.25 -1.23
C GLY A 108 -1.30 11.40 -1.02
N ALA A 109 -1.26 10.64 0.08
CA ALA A 109 -0.07 9.91 0.55
C ALA A 109 0.63 9.15 -0.58
N HIS A 110 -0.14 8.46 -1.41
CA HIS A 110 0.33 7.63 -2.51
C HIS A 110 0.76 8.44 -3.74
N ARG A 111 -0.19 8.98 -4.50
CA ARG A 111 0.11 9.57 -5.82
C ARG A 111 0.83 10.92 -5.72
N LEU A 112 0.50 11.76 -4.75
CA LEU A 112 1.10 13.09 -4.58
C LEU A 112 2.46 13.00 -3.89
N TRP A 113 2.50 12.47 -2.67
CA TRP A 113 3.69 12.55 -1.83
C TRP A 113 4.67 11.40 -2.06
N SER A 114 4.23 10.14 -2.17
CA SER A 114 5.16 9.04 -2.43
C SER A 114 5.73 9.07 -3.83
N HIS A 115 4.88 9.24 -4.85
CA HIS A 115 5.26 9.08 -6.26
C HIS A 115 5.52 10.39 -7.02
N ARG A 116 5.17 11.55 -6.43
CA ARG A 116 5.31 12.85 -7.10
C ARG A 116 4.67 12.83 -8.49
N ALA A 117 3.53 12.15 -8.63
CA ALA A 117 2.88 11.88 -9.91
C ALA A 117 2.12 13.10 -10.46
N TYR A 118 1.82 14.05 -9.58
CA TYR A 118 1.30 15.37 -9.92
C TYR A 118 1.76 16.39 -8.87
N LYS A 119 1.52 17.68 -9.12
CA LYS A 119 1.74 18.76 -8.15
C LYS A 119 0.41 19.33 -7.69
N ALA A 120 0.35 19.75 -6.44
CA ALA A 120 -0.83 20.34 -5.82
C ALA A 120 -0.49 21.71 -5.20
N LYS A 121 -1.40 22.67 -5.36
CA LYS A 121 -1.34 23.93 -4.61
C LYS A 121 -1.57 23.68 -3.12
N TRP A 122 -1.10 24.59 -2.28
CA TRP A 122 -1.17 24.43 -0.83
C TRP A 122 -2.59 24.13 -0.28
N PRO A 123 -3.71 24.69 -0.81
CA PRO A 123 -5.03 24.37 -0.26
C PRO A 123 -5.40 22.91 -0.45
N LEU A 124 -5.09 22.33 -1.62
CA LEU A 124 -5.32 20.92 -1.90
C LEU A 124 -4.42 20.03 -1.05
N ARG A 125 -3.17 20.41 -0.82
CA ARG A 125 -2.26 19.70 0.08
C ARG A 125 -2.77 19.67 1.52
N VAL A 126 -3.28 20.79 2.04
CA VAL A 126 -3.90 20.84 3.38
C VAL A 126 -5.14 19.96 3.42
N PHE A 127 -6.00 20.04 2.41
CA PHE A 127 -7.20 19.22 2.32
C PHE A 127 -6.86 17.72 2.33
N LEU A 128 -5.95 17.27 1.48
CA LEU A 128 -5.50 15.87 1.43
C LEU A 128 -4.81 15.42 2.73
N CYS A 129 -4.12 16.33 3.42
CA CYS A 129 -3.53 16.06 4.73
C CYS A 129 -4.62 15.76 5.78
N ILE A 130 -5.68 16.56 5.82
CA ILE A 130 -6.83 16.32 6.71
C ILE A 130 -7.49 14.99 6.37
N LEU A 131 -7.69 14.69 5.08
CA LEU A 131 -8.26 13.41 4.65
C LEU A 131 -7.37 12.23 5.04
N ALA A 132 -6.04 12.35 4.93
CA ALA A 132 -5.11 11.32 5.38
C ALA A 132 -5.20 11.08 6.90
N SER A 133 -5.44 12.15 7.68
CA SER A 133 -5.69 12.03 9.12
C SER A 133 -6.97 11.27 9.46
N ILE A 134 -8.00 11.33 8.60
CA ILE A 134 -9.23 10.51 8.76
C ILE A 134 -8.90 9.02 8.67
N SER A 135 -7.99 8.63 7.77
CA SER A 135 -7.62 7.23 7.54
C SER A 135 -6.75 6.64 8.66
N SER A 136 -6.08 7.46 9.45
CA SER A 136 -5.28 7.04 10.62
C SER A 136 -4.24 5.93 10.32
N GLN A 137 -3.62 5.95 9.14
CA GLN A 137 -2.63 4.94 8.70
C GLN A 137 -1.17 5.29 9.02
N GLY A 138 -0.94 6.16 10.00
CA GLY A 138 0.38 6.70 10.32
C GLY A 138 0.62 8.06 9.68
N ASP A 139 1.70 8.73 10.11
CA ASP A 139 2.06 10.03 9.56
C ASP A 139 2.51 9.95 8.11
N LEU A 140 2.11 10.93 7.28
CA LEU A 140 2.44 11.05 5.86
C LEU A 140 3.92 10.79 5.57
N TYR A 141 4.85 11.34 6.37
CA TYR A 141 6.28 11.16 6.14
C TYR A 141 6.69 9.68 6.24
N ARG A 142 6.31 8.99 7.32
CA ARG A 142 6.62 7.57 7.50
C ARG A 142 5.89 6.68 6.51
N TRP A 143 4.62 6.98 6.21
CA TRP A 143 3.85 6.25 5.19
C TRP A 143 4.55 6.34 3.84
N CYS A 144 4.93 7.55 3.41
CA CYS A 144 5.61 7.74 2.13
C CYS A 144 6.99 7.09 2.09
N ARG A 145 7.75 7.14 3.18
CA ARG A 145 9.03 6.43 3.28
C ARG A 145 8.84 4.93 3.07
N ASP A 146 7.94 4.32 3.84
CA ASP A 146 7.71 2.88 3.79
C ASP A 146 7.21 2.45 2.40
N HIS A 147 6.34 3.26 1.78
CA HIS A 147 5.84 3.03 0.42
C HIS A 147 6.95 3.12 -0.64
N ARG A 148 7.85 4.11 -0.55
CA ARG A 148 9.01 4.21 -1.46
C ARG A 148 9.96 3.02 -1.30
N VAL A 149 10.17 2.55 -0.07
CA VAL A 149 10.95 1.34 0.20
C VAL A 149 10.29 0.12 -0.43
N HIS A 150 8.97 -0.02 -0.29
CA HIS A 150 8.21 -1.10 -0.92
C HIS A 150 8.42 -1.14 -2.44
N HIS A 151 8.22 -0.04 -3.15
CA HIS A 151 8.41 -0.03 -4.61
C HIS A 151 9.84 -0.36 -5.03
N LYS A 152 10.83 0.15 -4.29
CA LYS A 152 12.25 -0.05 -4.64
C LYS A 152 12.73 -1.47 -4.34
N PHE A 153 12.17 -2.12 -3.33
CA PHE A 153 12.65 -3.40 -2.81
C PHE A 153 11.56 -4.48 -2.70
N ALA A 154 10.51 -4.37 -3.51
CA ALA A 154 9.37 -5.30 -3.51
C ALA A 154 9.83 -6.75 -3.62
N GLY A 155 9.21 -7.64 -2.84
CA GLY A 155 9.54 -9.07 -2.84
C GLY A 155 10.88 -9.42 -2.18
N THR A 156 11.47 -8.51 -1.40
CA THR A 156 12.68 -8.75 -0.59
C THR A 156 12.41 -8.53 0.90
N ASP A 157 13.35 -8.85 1.78
CA ASP A 157 13.26 -8.59 3.21
C ASP A 157 13.34 -7.10 3.60
N ALA A 158 13.62 -6.21 2.64
CA ALA A 158 13.51 -4.77 2.82
C ALA A 158 12.10 -4.23 2.53
N ASP A 159 11.22 -5.01 1.91
CA ASP A 159 9.81 -4.65 1.72
C ASP A 159 9.04 -4.75 3.06
N PRO A 160 8.44 -3.66 3.55
CA PRO A 160 7.70 -3.65 4.82
C PRO A 160 6.62 -4.73 4.94
N HIS A 161 5.98 -5.06 3.81
CA HIS A 161 4.86 -5.98 3.71
C HIS A 161 5.09 -7.04 2.63
N ASN A 162 6.33 -7.54 2.57
CA ASN A 162 6.77 -8.57 1.62
C ASN A 162 5.75 -9.72 1.45
N ILE A 163 5.12 -9.78 0.27
CA ILE A 163 4.13 -10.81 -0.08
C ILE A 163 4.69 -12.23 -0.07
N LYS A 164 6.00 -12.41 -0.26
CA LYS A 164 6.66 -13.73 -0.20
C LYS A 164 6.62 -14.37 1.20
N ARG A 165 6.26 -13.59 2.23
CA ARG A 165 6.00 -14.10 3.59
C ARG A 165 4.55 -14.56 3.81
N GLY A 166 3.75 -14.59 2.74
CA GLY A 166 2.37 -15.06 2.71
C GLY A 166 1.33 -13.95 2.85
N PHE A 167 0.11 -14.26 2.41
CA PHE A 167 -1.03 -13.33 2.39
C PHE A 167 -1.25 -12.64 3.74
N PHE A 168 -1.30 -13.41 4.83
CA PHE A 168 -1.55 -12.85 6.16
C PHE A 168 -0.49 -11.83 6.57
N PHE A 169 0.79 -12.10 6.26
CA PHE A 169 1.88 -11.17 6.59
C PHE A 169 1.71 -9.84 5.84
N ALA A 170 1.49 -9.88 4.53
CA ALA A 170 1.31 -8.69 3.72
C ALA A 170 0.03 -7.92 4.05
N HIS A 171 -1.03 -8.63 4.46
CA HIS A 171 -2.30 -8.02 4.83
C HIS A 171 -2.20 -7.30 6.19
N MET A 172 -1.89 -8.02 7.27
CA MET A 172 -1.89 -7.44 8.63
C MET A 172 -0.69 -7.90 9.47
N GLY A 173 -0.09 -9.06 9.19
CA GLY A 173 0.97 -9.61 10.04
C GLY A 173 2.20 -8.70 10.15
N TRP A 174 2.48 -7.86 9.15
CA TRP A 174 3.57 -6.89 9.18
C TRP A 174 3.40 -5.80 10.26
N VAL A 175 2.16 -5.41 10.61
CA VAL A 175 1.90 -4.47 11.72
C VAL A 175 1.89 -5.15 13.09
N LEU A 176 1.83 -6.48 13.15
CA LEU A 176 1.84 -7.26 14.39
C LEU A 176 3.25 -7.61 14.87
N CYS A 177 4.28 -7.27 14.09
CA CYS A 177 5.66 -7.61 14.37
C CYS A 177 6.55 -6.36 14.28
N LYS A 178 7.74 -6.43 14.87
CA LYS A 178 8.78 -5.45 14.54
C LYS A 178 9.16 -5.60 13.06
N LYS A 179 9.48 -4.47 12.44
CA LYS A 179 9.96 -4.45 11.05
C LYS A 179 11.30 -5.19 10.95
N HIS A 180 11.51 -5.84 9.81
CA HIS A 180 12.81 -6.42 9.51
C HIS A 180 13.90 -5.32 9.52
N PRO A 181 15.13 -5.58 10.03
CA PRO A 181 16.19 -4.58 10.09
C PRO A 181 16.50 -3.93 8.73
N LEU A 182 16.38 -4.70 7.63
CA LEU A 182 16.59 -4.16 6.28
C LEU A 182 15.54 -3.11 5.87
N VAL A 183 14.30 -3.18 6.38
CA VAL A 183 13.29 -2.14 6.12
C VAL A 183 13.76 -0.81 6.70
N LYS A 184 14.33 -0.83 7.91
CA LYS A 184 14.90 0.37 8.55
C LYS A 184 16.14 0.83 7.79
N ALA A 185 17.10 -0.06 7.56
CA ALA A 185 18.36 0.29 6.89
C ALA A 185 18.14 0.88 5.49
N LYS A 186 17.23 0.30 4.69
CA LYS A 186 16.89 0.84 3.36
C LYS A 186 16.02 2.09 3.43
N GLY A 187 15.16 2.22 4.45
CA GLY A 187 14.37 3.43 4.69
C GLY A 187 15.22 4.64 5.11
N ASP A 188 16.31 4.43 5.84
CA ASP A 188 17.19 5.51 6.31
C ASP A 188 18.01 6.15 5.18
N VAL A 189 18.26 5.41 4.09
CA VAL A 189 18.97 5.89 2.89
C VAL A 189 18.03 6.32 1.75
N MET A 190 16.72 6.32 1.96
CA MET A 190 15.77 6.81 0.96
C MET A 190 15.86 8.33 0.83
N ASP A 191 15.83 8.83 -0.41
CA ASP A 191 15.57 10.25 -0.66
C ASP A 191 14.15 10.61 -0.21
N LEU A 192 14.09 11.49 0.80
CA LEU A 192 12.87 12.02 1.41
C LEU A 192 12.96 13.55 1.57
N GLU A 193 13.92 14.19 0.89
CA GLU A 193 14.20 15.61 1.08
C GLU A 193 13.00 16.47 0.67
N ASP A 194 12.30 16.06 -0.37
CA ASP A 194 11.03 16.67 -0.79
C ASP A 194 9.95 16.66 0.30
N LEU A 195 9.87 15.58 1.09
CA LEU A 195 8.91 15.46 2.18
C LEU A 195 9.33 16.31 3.39
N LYS A 196 10.64 16.42 3.66
CA LYS A 196 11.18 17.28 4.72
C LYS A 196 10.96 18.76 4.41
N GLN A 197 11.06 19.14 3.14
CA GLN A 197 10.84 20.50 2.67
C GLN A 197 9.35 20.86 2.53
N ASP A 198 8.45 19.89 2.60
CA ASP A 198 7.00 20.11 2.60
C ASP A 198 6.52 20.45 4.04
N PRO A 199 6.19 21.73 4.36
CA PRO A 199 5.77 22.11 5.70
C PRO A 199 4.44 21.47 6.14
N ILE A 200 3.57 21.09 5.20
CA ILE A 200 2.29 20.44 5.49
C ILE A 200 2.54 18.99 5.90
N VAL A 201 3.42 18.27 5.20
CA VAL A 201 3.82 16.91 5.58
C VAL A 201 4.51 16.91 6.94
N MET A 202 5.41 17.87 7.18
CA MET A 202 6.10 17.97 8.46
C MET A 202 5.19 18.40 9.60
N PHE A 203 4.21 19.27 9.35
CA PHE A 203 3.14 19.58 10.30
C PHE A 203 2.32 18.33 10.63
N HIS A 204 1.91 17.56 9.62
CA HIS A 204 1.20 16.29 9.83
C HIS A 204 2.03 15.32 10.67
N LYS A 205 3.32 15.16 10.37
CA LYS A 205 4.22 14.29 11.14
C LYS A 205 4.34 14.72 12.61
N ASN A 206 4.50 16.01 12.88
CA ASN A 206 4.73 16.50 14.23
C ASN A 206 3.46 16.50 15.10
N TYR A 207 2.29 16.63 14.47
CA TYR A 207 0.99 16.68 15.14
C TYR A 207 0.06 15.52 14.72
N TYR A 208 0.63 14.37 14.33
CA TYR A 208 -0.14 13.26 13.78
C TYR A 208 -1.18 12.74 14.77
N ILE A 209 -0.76 12.50 16.02
CA ILE A 209 -1.64 11.94 17.06
C ILE A 209 -2.88 12.83 17.28
N PRO A 210 -2.75 14.15 17.59
CA PRO A 210 -3.93 14.98 17.77
C PRO A 210 -4.78 15.12 16.50
N GLN A 211 -4.18 15.18 15.31
CA GLN A 211 -4.93 15.22 14.05
C GLN A 211 -5.72 13.94 13.79
N SER A 212 -5.10 12.78 13.98
CA SER A 212 -5.73 11.48 13.83
C SER A 212 -6.84 11.29 14.86
N LEU A 213 -6.62 11.64 16.13
CA LEU A 213 -7.66 11.58 17.16
C LEU A 213 -8.84 12.51 16.83
N PHE A 214 -8.56 13.72 16.36
CA PHE A 214 -9.61 14.68 16.04
C PHE A 214 -10.40 14.30 14.79
N PHE A 215 -9.74 14.17 13.64
CA PHE A 215 -10.41 13.90 12.36
C PHE A 215 -10.78 12.42 12.19
N GLY A 216 -9.97 11.51 12.69
CA GLY A 216 -10.16 10.07 12.53
C GLY A 216 -11.13 9.45 13.51
N PHE A 217 -11.25 9.99 14.74
CA PHE A 217 -12.03 9.35 15.82
C PHE A 217 -13.09 10.29 16.43
N PHE A 218 -12.75 11.54 16.76
CA PHE A 218 -13.70 12.46 17.42
C PHE A 218 -14.82 12.94 16.46
N ILE A 219 -14.46 13.54 15.33
CA ILE A 219 -15.41 14.07 14.35
C ILE A 219 -16.44 13.01 13.86
N PRO A 220 -16.05 11.78 13.47
CA PRO A 220 -17.03 10.80 12.99
C PRO A 220 -18.02 10.33 14.05
N VAL A 221 -17.72 10.48 15.34
CA VAL A 221 -18.67 10.18 16.44
C VAL A 221 -19.60 11.36 16.69
N MET A 222 -19.06 12.57 16.67
CA MET A 222 -19.83 13.77 17.01
C MET A 222 -20.84 14.16 15.94
N ILE A 223 -20.54 13.93 14.66
CA ILE A 223 -21.45 14.29 13.57
C ILE A 223 -22.77 13.51 13.68
N PRO A 224 -22.81 12.16 13.75
CA PRO A 224 -24.07 11.43 13.87
C PRO A 224 -24.86 11.78 15.12
N TRP A 225 -24.17 11.92 16.25
CA TRP A 225 -24.79 12.27 17.52
C TRP A 225 -25.48 13.63 17.47
N TYR A 226 -24.78 14.65 16.96
CA TYR A 226 -25.30 16.02 16.95
C TYR A 226 -26.30 16.28 15.81
N MET A 227 -26.02 15.76 14.60
CA MET A 227 -26.76 16.15 13.39
C MET A 227 -28.09 15.41 13.22
N TRP A 228 -28.21 14.16 13.69
CA TRP A 228 -29.44 13.39 13.56
C TRP A 228 -29.80 12.57 14.80
N GLY A 229 -29.20 12.88 15.95
CA GLY A 229 -29.58 12.32 17.24
C GLY A 229 -29.25 10.83 17.39
N GLU A 230 -28.23 10.32 16.68
CA GLU A 230 -27.75 8.95 16.90
C GLU A 230 -27.20 8.79 18.32
N SER A 231 -27.29 7.60 18.92
CA SER A 231 -26.64 7.38 20.21
C SER A 231 -25.11 7.46 20.08
N LEU A 232 -24.42 8.02 21.08
CA LEU A 232 -22.95 8.05 21.11
C LEU A 232 -22.34 6.64 20.99
N TRP A 233 -23.03 5.63 21.52
CA TRP A 233 -22.62 4.23 21.44
C TRP A 233 -22.62 3.72 20.00
N ASN A 234 -23.73 3.88 19.27
CA ASN A 234 -23.81 3.49 17.86
C ASN A 234 -22.85 4.30 17.00
N ALA A 235 -22.75 5.62 17.22
CA ALA A 235 -21.83 6.47 16.48
C ALA A 235 -20.36 6.02 16.66
N PHE A 236 -19.94 5.71 17.89
CA PHE A 236 -18.60 5.20 18.19
C PHE A 236 -18.33 3.83 17.53
N PHE A 237 -19.20 2.85 17.71
CA PHE A 237 -18.93 1.52 17.15
C PHE A 237 -19.04 1.48 15.62
N ILE A 238 -19.90 2.29 15.01
CA ILE A 238 -20.17 2.23 13.56
C ILE A 238 -19.33 3.24 12.79
N ALA A 239 -19.55 4.53 13.06
CA ALA A 239 -18.93 5.61 12.29
C ALA A 239 -17.44 5.74 12.57
N ASP A 240 -16.98 5.24 13.71
CA ASP A 240 -15.57 5.22 14.07
C ASP A 240 -14.95 3.82 13.96
N MET A 241 -15.22 2.89 14.89
CA MET A 241 -14.52 1.59 14.97
C MET A 241 -14.72 0.70 13.72
N THR A 242 -15.97 0.42 13.33
CA THR A 242 -16.28 -0.40 12.14
C THR A 242 -15.73 0.25 10.88
N ARG A 243 -15.97 1.55 10.67
CA ARG A 243 -15.40 2.31 9.54
C ARG A 243 -13.88 2.18 9.50
N TYR A 244 -13.20 2.39 10.62
CA TYR A 244 -11.74 2.34 10.69
C TYR A 244 -11.21 0.96 10.33
N CYS A 245 -11.78 -0.08 10.93
CA CYS A 245 -11.42 -1.47 10.67
C CYS A 245 -11.59 -1.83 9.18
N ILE A 246 -12.74 -1.50 8.58
CA ILE A 246 -13.00 -1.76 7.16
C ILE A 246 -12.02 -0.98 6.28
N SER A 247 -11.76 0.30 6.60
CA SER A 247 -10.83 1.14 5.82
C SER A 247 -9.40 0.60 5.83
N LEU A 248 -8.93 0.09 6.97
CA LEU A 248 -7.62 -0.58 7.06
C LEU A 248 -7.57 -1.84 6.21
N ASN A 249 -8.58 -2.71 6.32
CA ASN A 249 -8.62 -3.95 5.55
C ASN A 249 -8.67 -3.67 4.04
N ILE A 250 -9.40 -2.64 3.58
CA ILE A 250 -9.39 -2.20 2.18
C ILE A 250 -8.00 -1.76 1.74
N ALA A 251 -7.30 -0.95 2.54
CA ALA A 251 -5.95 -0.52 2.23
C ALA A 251 -4.97 -1.71 2.19
N TRP A 252 -5.10 -2.65 3.12
CA TRP A 252 -4.26 -3.84 3.21
C TRP A 252 -4.51 -4.87 2.10
N LEU A 253 -5.70 -4.88 1.49
CA LEU A 253 -5.95 -5.67 0.28
C LEU A 253 -5.05 -5.26 -0.88
N VAL A 254 -4.61 -4.01 -0.95
CA VAL A 254 -3.64 -3.55 -1.97
C VAL A 254 -2.30 -4.27 -1.78
N ASN A 255 -1.85 -4.42 -0.54
CA ASN A 255 -0.58 -5.07 -0.22
C ASN A 255 -0.65 -6.60 -0.35
N SER A 256 -1.84 -7.19 -0.11
CA SER A 256 -2.02 -8.64 -0.11
C SER A 256 -2.66 -9.15 -1.40
N ALA A 257 -3.94 -8.87 -1.63
CA ALA A 257 -4.68 -9.41 -2.76
C ALA A 257 -4.16 -8.88 -4.09
N ALA A 258 -3.79 -7.60 -4.19
CA ALA A 258 -3.22 -7.02 -5.42
C ALA A 258 -1.73 -7.36 -5.63
N HIS A 259 -1.17 -8.27 -4.82
CA HIS A 259 0.14 -8.90 -5.03
C HIS A 259 0.06 -10.41 -5.17
N MET A 260 -1.14 -11.00 -5.20
CA MET A 260 -1.32 -12.45 -5.19
C MET A 260 -2.41 -12.94 -6.14
N TYR A 261 -3.47 -12.16 -6.34
CA TYR A 261 -4.64 -12.58 -7.11
C TYR A 261 -4.95 -11.56 -8.21
N GLY A 262 -4.83 -11.97 -9.47
CA GLY A 262 -5.14 -11.14 -10.63
C GLY A 262 -4.17 -11.40 -11.78
N ASP A 263 -4.27 -10.54 -12.79
CA ASP A 263 -3.50 -10.67 -14.03
C ASP A 263 -2.23 -9.81 -14.01
N HIS A 264 -1.27 -10.10 -14.88
CA HIS A 264 -0.01 -9.38 -15.07
C HIS A 264 0.12 -8.85 -16.51
N PRO A 265 -0.78 -7.98 -16.99
CA PRO A 265 -0.82 -7.58 -18.39
C PRO A 265 0.38 -6.76 -18.86
N TYR A 266 1.17 -6.17 -17.96
CA TYR A 266 2.29 -5.30 -18.32
C TYR A 266 3.66 -5.95 -18.06
N ASP A 267 3.83 -6.59 -16.91
CA ASP A 267 5.08 -7.30 -16.59
C ASP A 267 4.84 -8.45 -15.62
N THR A 268 5.16 -9.67 -16.03
CA THR A 268 5.04 -10.90 -15.22
C THR A 268 6.15 -11.06 -14.18
N ARG A 269 7.22 -10.25 -14.24
CA ARG A 269 8.35 -10.31 -13.28
C ARG A 269 8.11 -9.52 -12.00
N VAL A 270 7.05 -8.72 -11.95
CA VAL A 270 6.61 -8.03 -10.72
C VAL A 270 5.44 -8.80 -10.12
N GLU A 271 5.48 -8.99 -8.81
CA GLU A 271 4.44 -9.78 -8.09
C GLU A 271 3.06 -9.07 -8.11
N ALA A 272 3.04 -7.74 -8.26
CA ALA A 272 1.81 -6.95 -8.27
C ALA A 272 0.88 -7.35 -9.43
N THR A 273 -0.41 -7.45 -9.14
CA THR A 273 -1.45 -7.92 -10.07
C THR A 273 -2.48 -6.83 -10.36
N GLU A 274 -3.20 -6.98 -11.46
CA GLU A 274 -4.43 -6.21 -11.70
C GLU A 274 -5.62 -6.91 -11.03
N ASN A 275 -6.24 -6.23 -10.08
CA ASN A 275 -7.38 -6.75 -9.33
C ASN A 275 -8.53 -5.75 -9.29
N SER A 276 -9.61 -6.05 -10.03
CA SER A 276 -10.76 -5.16 -10.17
C SER A 276 -11.57 -5.02 -8.88
N PHE A 277 -11.65 -6.08 -8.06
CA PHE A 277 -12.28 -6.04 -6.74
C PHE A 277 -11.55 -5.07 -5.81
N VAL A 278 -10.22 -5.18 -5.73
CA VAL A 278 -9.40 -4.24 -4.96
C VAL A 278 -9.55 -2.83 -5.52
N SER A 279 -9.54 -2.66 -6.85
CA SER A 279 -9.67 -1.36 -7.48
C SER A 279 -10.99 -0.65 -7.13
N PHE A 280 -12.10 -1.39 -7.10
CA PHE A 280 -13.41 -0.85 -6.71
C PHE A 280 -13.41 -0.31 -5.27
N PHE A 281 -12.93 -1.10 -4.30
CA PHE A 281 -12.95 -0.70 -2.89
C PHE A 281 -11.83 0.29 -2.53
N ALA A 282 -10.63 0.09 -3.06
CA ALA A 282 -9.47 0.96 -2.85
C ALA A 282 -9.35 2.09 -3.88
N GLN A 283 -10.49 2.52 -4.46
CA GLN A 283 -10.61 3.77 -5.23
C GLN A 283 -9.68 3.92 -6.44
N GLY A 284 -9.22 2.81 -7.03
CA GLY A 284 -8.31 2.76 -8.17
C GLY A 284 -6.99 2.06 -7.92
N GLU A 285 -6.63 1.76 -6.67
CA GLU A 285 -5.30 1.22 -6.33
C GLU A 285 -5.11 -0.28 -6.61
N GLY A 286 -6.17 -0.97 -7.06
CA GLY A 286 -6.10 -2.38 -7.47
C GLY A 286 -5.52 -2.61 -8.86
N TRP A 287 -5.26 -1.56 -9.65
CA TRP A 287 -4.52 -1.66 -10.91
C TRP A 287 -3.01 -1.71 -10.65
N HIS A 288 -2.59 -2.74 -9.90
CA HIS A 288 -1.33 -2.72 -9.19
C HIS A 288 -0.16 -3.20 -10.06
N ASN A 289 -0.38 -4.09 -11.02
CA ASN A 289 0.65 -4.45 -12.02
C ASN A 289 1.06 -3.21 -12.83
N TYR A 290 0.09 -2.41 -13.31
CA TYR A 290 0.39 -1.15 -14.00
C TYR A 290 1.18 -0.22 -13.11
N HIS A 291 0.70 -0.05 -11.88
CA HIS A 291 1.28 0.89 -10.94
C HIS A 291 2.73 0.56 -10.56
N HIS A 292 3.07 -0.72 -10.37
CA HIS A 292 4.46 -1.13 -10.10
C HIS A 292 5.38 -0.96 -11.31
N VAL A 293 4.86 -1.09 -12.52
CA VAL A 293 5.63 -0.84 -13.76
C VAL A 293 5.81 0.66 -14.02
N TYR A 294 4.79 1.47 -13.73
CA TYR A 294 4.77 2.91 -13.98
C TYR A 294 4.39 3.71 -12.72
N PRO A 295 5.24 3.69 -11.68
CA PRO A 295 4.89 4.27 -10.38
C PRO A 295 4.69 5.79 -10.42
N TRP A 296 5.23 6.49 -11.43
CA TRP A 296 5.11 7.95 -11.59
C TRP A 296 3.83 8.39 -12.33
N ASP A 297 3.01 7.48 -12.83
CA ASP A 297 1.77 7.82 -13.52
C ASP A 297 0.66 8.20 -12.52
N TYR A 298 0.09 9.41 -12.62
CA TYR A 298 -0.92 9.87 -11.66
C TYR A 298 -2.23 9.08 -11.74
N SER A 299 -2.50 8.44 -12.88
CA SER A 299 -3.68 7.62 -13.09
C SER A 299 -3.57 6.31 -12.32
N THR A 300 -2.36 5.79 -12.11
CA THR A 300 -2.08 4.42 -11.61
C THR A 300 -2.73 3.31 -12.45
N SER A 301 -3.23 3.62 -13.63
CA SER A 301 -3.91 2.69 -14.52
C SER A 301 -3.96 3.23 -15.94
N GLU A 302 -3.88 2.32 -16.93
CA GLU A 302 -4.17 2.64 -18.33
C GLU A 302 -5.68 2.83 -18.60
N LEU A 303 -6.55 2.31 -17.74
CA LEU A 303 -7.99 2.18 -17.99
C LEU A 303 -8.77 3.47 -17.70
N GLY A 304 -8.07 4.60 -17.58
CA GLY A 304 -8.63 5.91 -17.27
C GLY A 304 -9.52 5.86 -16.02
N TYR A 305 -10.79 6.23 -16.16
CA TYR A 305 -11.75 6.33 -15.05
C TYR A 305 -12.37 5.01 -14.59
N LYS A 306 -12.05 3.87 -15.21
CA LYS A 306 -12.63 2.58 -14.84
C LYS A 306 -12.16 2.19 -13.44
N LEU A 307 -13.11 2.13 -12.50
CA LEU A 307 -12.89 1.81 -11.08
C LEU A 307 -11.83 2.71 -10.41
N ASN A 308 -11.64 3.94 -10.89
CA ASN A 308 -10.55 4.80 -10.46
C ASN A 308 -11.07 6.16 -9.99
N THR A 309 -11.57 6.20 -8.75
CA THR A 309 -12.15 7.42 -8.19
C THR A 309 -11.09 8.44 -7.81
N ALA A 310 -9.90 8.00 -7.36
CA ALA A 310 -8.79 8.90 -7.06
C ALA A 310 -8.37 9.70 -8.31
N LYS A 311 -8.31 9.06 -9.48
CA LYS A 311 -8.11 9.79 -10.76
C LYS A 311 -9.19 10.84 -11.01
N ARG A 312 -10.48 10.49 -10.86
CA ARG A 312 -11.59 11.44 -11.07
C ARG A 312 -11.47 12.65 -10.16
N PHE A 313 -11.09 12.41 -8.90
CA PHE A 313 -10.84 13.48 -7.93
C PHE A 313 -9.67 14.38 -8.38
N ILE A 314 -8.53 13.80 -8.76
CA ILE A 314 -7.35 14.56 -9.21
C ILE A 314 -7.69 15.40 -10.45
N ASP A 315 -8.40 14.82 -11.43
CA ASP A 315 -8.79 15.52 -12.66
C ASP A 315 -9.78 16.67 -12.38
N LEU A 316 -10.70 16.50 -11.43
CA LEU A 316 -11.55 17.59 -10.96
C LEU A 316 -10.72 18.71 -10.32
N MET A 317 -9.78 18.36 -9.44
CA MET A 317 -8.90 19.34 -8.81
C MET A 317 -8.00 20.06 -9.82
N ALA A 318 -7.60 19.38 -10.90
CA ALA A 318 -6.85 19.98 -11.99
C ALA A 318 -7.71 20.98 -12.79
N LYS A 319 -8.97 20.64 -13.07
CA LYS A 319 -9.93 21.58 -13.68
C LYS A 319 -10.18 22.82 -12.83
N LEU A 320 -10.18 22.67 -11.50
CA LEU A 320 -10.27 23.78 -10.54
C LEU A 320 -8.94 24.55 -10.39
N GLY A 321 -7.88 24.15 -11.08
CA GLY A 321 -6.55 24.77 -11.01
C GLY A 321 -5.82 24.54 -9.68
N LEU A 322 -6.22 23.53 -8.91
CA LEU A 322 -5.61 23.15 -7.63
C LEU A 322 -4.55 22.04 -7.78
N ALA A 323 -4.68 21.19 -8.80
CA ALA A 323 -3.69 20.21 -9.23
C ALA A 323 -3.11 20.59 -10.61
N TYR A 324 -1.86 20.26 -10.87
CA TYR A 324 -1.17 20.55 -12.13
C TYR A 324 0.02 19.60 -12.32
N ASP A 325 0.64 19.62 -13.51
CA ASP A 325 1.79 18.76 -13.84
C ASP A 325 1.48 17.25 -13.67
N LEU A 326 0.29 16.85 -14.12
CA LEU A 326 -0.23 15.48 -14.04
C LEU A 326 0.54 14.58 -15.03
N LYS A 327 1.35 13.64 -14.52
CA LYS A 327 2.21 12.77 -15.33
C LYS A 327 1.47 11.54 -15.83
N THR A 328 1.49 11.29 -17.14
CA THR A 328 0.95 10.06 -17.75
C THR A 328 1.96 9.38 -18.64
N VAL A 329 1.89 8.04 -18.69
CA VAL A 329 2.67 7.26 -19.65
C VAL A 329 2.02 7.37 -21.02
N LYS A 330 2.85 7.48 -22.07
CA LYS A 330 2.37 7.44 -23.45
C LYS A 330 1.86 6.03 -23.77
N GLN A 331 0.69 5.95 -24.41
CA GLN A 331 0.06 4.66 -24.73
C GLN A 331 0.99 3.71 -25.50
N GLU A 332 1.79 4.23 -26.45
CA GLU A 332 2.75 3.42 -27.20
C GLU A 332 3.78 2.69 -26.31
N LEU A 333 4.20 3.30 -25.21
CA LEU A 333 5.12 2.67 -24.26
C LEU A 333 4.41 1.57 -23.46
N VAL A 334 3.16 1.82 -23.07
CA VAL A 334 2.31 0.82 -22.41
C VAL A 334 2.12 -0.39 -23.33
N ASP A 335 1.77 -0.17 -24.59
CA ASP A 335 1.52 -1.22 -25.58
C ASP A 335 2.79 -2.06 -25.84
N LYS A 336 3.94 -1.39 -26.03
CA LYS A 336 5.24 -2.08 -26.17
C LYS A 336 5.57 -2.94 -24.94
N ARG A 337 5.28 -2.44 -23.73
CA ARG A 337 5.56 -3.18 -22.49
C ARG A 337 4.67 -4.42 -22.36
N LYS A 338 3.37 -4.32 -22.67
CA LYS A 338 2.47 -5.47 -22.70
C LYS A 338 2.95 -6.57 -23.62
N ILE A 339 3.45 -6.22 -24.83
CA ILE A 339 3.99 -7.19 -25.79
C ILE A 339 5.28 -7.81 -25.27
N ALA A 340 6.17 -7.00 -24.69
CA ALA A 340 7.50 -7.45 -24.28
C ALA A 340 7.51 -8.32 -23.02
N SER A 341 6.64 -8.07 -22.04
CA SER A 341 6.68 -8.75 -20.73
C SER A 341 5.33 -9.05 -20.10
N GLY A 342 4.21 -8.70 -20.75
CA GLY A 342 2.88 -9.00 -20.24
C GLY A 342 2.50 -10.48 -20.38
N ASP A 343 1.52 -10.91 -19.59
CA ASP A 343 0.98 -12.28 -19.59
C ASP A 343 0.00 -12.60 -20.74
N GLY A 344 -0.25 -11.65 -21.64
CA GLY A 344 -1.17 -11.82 -22.77
C GLY A 344 -2.62 -11.40 -22.51
N THR A 345 -3.06 -11.24 -21.26
CA THR A 345 -4.48 -11.00 -20.88
C THR A 345 -5.08 -9.70 -21.45
N ARG A 346 -4.24 -8.74 -21.85
CA ARG A 346 -4.65 -7.47 -22.47
C ARG A 346 -3.96 -7.17 -23.80
N GLN A 347 -3.40 -8.18 -24.47
CA GLN A 347 -2.74 -8.01 -25.77
C GLN A 347 -3.74 -8.02 -26.96
N GLU A 348 -4.89 -8.67 -26.82
CA GLU A 348 -5.91 -8.76 -27.89
C GLU A 348 -6.41 -7.38 -28.39
N GLN A 349 -6.38 -6.37 -27.52
CA GLN A 349 -6.79 -5.00 -27.86
C GLN A 349 -5.80 -4.30 -28.80
N LEU A 350 -4.56 -4.79 -28.87
CA LEU A 350 -3.51 -4.25 -29.76
C LEU A 350 -3.65 -4.82 -31.17
N LEU A 351 -3.96 -6.10 -31.28
CA LEU A 351 -4.13 -6.81 -32.56
C LEU A 351 -5.30 -6.23 -33.38
N LYS A 352 -6.38 -5.78 -32.71
CA LYS A 352 -7.55 -5.14 -33.35
C LYS A 352 -7.31 -3.72 -33.89
N LYS A 353 -6.17 -3.09 -33.60
CA LYS A 353 -5.80 -1.76 -34.14
C LYS A 353 -4.93 -1.83 -35.39
N THR A 354 -4.44 -3.02 -35.73
CA THR A 354 -3.57 -3.30 -36.88
C THR A 354 -4.32 -3.93 -38.06
N GLU A 355 -5.61 -4.21 -37.90
CA GLU A 355 -6.59 -4.50 -38.97
C GLU A 355 -7.40 -3.23 -39.27
#